data_AF-A0A942RKR7-F1
#
_entry.id   AF-A0A942RKR7-F1
#
_cell.length_a   1.000
_cell.length_b   1.000
_cell.length_c   1.000
_cell.angle_alpha   90.00
_cell.angle_beta   90.00
_cell.angle_gamma   90.00
#
_symmetry.space_group_name_H-M   'P 1'
#
loop_
_entity.id
_entity.type
_entity.pdbx_description
1 polymer ?
#
loop_
_entity_poly.entity_id
_entity_poly.type
_entity_poly.pdbx_seq_one_letter_code
_entity_poly.pdbx_strand_id
1 'polypeptide(L)'
;MKTSTFFIRGMCCATEQSVIENKLRSMKEVLHFSINLIGQKLSVEFEGEQRRIINALKSIGFDAQLQSSVDARSWREKNASLLIVSLSSFTFFIGFTGAELFSSSIVQAIFLFSILTGGWKVYVKAFHSLRTRSLDMNVLMAIATLGAIALGEWKEAAAVIILYAFALLLEEKSLQRTRNAIQSLLHQSPQSANRISNNIEENVPVENIHVGDILLIRPGEIIPLDGIVHRGESTVNQSAITGESLPVEKSINQQVFAGSLNMRGALEISVTHLVTDSLHAKILQKIEEAQSEKAPSQQFVER
;
A
#
# COMPACT_ATOMS: atom_id res chain seq x y z
N MET A 1 19.08 0.42 -18.20
CA MET A 1 18.29 -0.35 -17.22
C MET A 1 17.63 0.62 -16.26
N LYS A 2 16.32 0.51 -16.03
CA LYS A 2 15.59 1.33 -15.05
C LYS A 2 14.82 0.42 -14.10
N THR A 3 14.94 0.67 -12.81
CA THR A 3 14.13 0.02 -11.79
C THR A 3 13.02 0.98 -11.40
N SER A 4 11.78 0.50 -11.35
CA SER A 4 10.65 1.32 -10.88
C SER A 4 9.71 0.50 -10.02
N THR A 5 9.30 1.09 -8.92
CA THR A 5 8.35 0.51 -7.98
C THR A 5 6.96 1.07 -8.22
N PHE A 6 6.04 0.17 -8.54
CA PHE A 6 4.64 0.44 -8.76
C PHE A 6 3.83 -0.03 -7.56
N PHE A 7 2.89 0.80 -7.11
CA PHE A 7 1.83 0.40 -6.21
C PHE A 7 0.67 -0.15 -7.04
N ILE A 8 0.30 -1.41 -6.83
CA ILE A 8 -0.77 -2.10 -7.56
C ILE A 8 -1.97 -2.25 -6.64
N ARG A 9 -3.01 -1.43 -6.88
CA ARG A 9 -4.20 -1.48 -6.05
C ARG A 9 -5.00 -2.75 -6.32
N GLY A 10 -5.38 -3.44 -5.25
CA GLY A 10 -6.28 -4.59 -5.31
C GLY A 10 -5.61 -5.90 -5.75
N MET A 11 -4.29 -6.00 -5.58
CA MET A 11 -3.56 -7.27 -5.50
C MET A 11 -3.73 -7.81 -4.07
N CYS A 12 -4.64 -8.75 -3.92
CA CYS A 12 -5.13 -9.25 -2.63
C CYS A 12 -4.89 -10.75 -2.47
N CYS A 13 -4.72 -11.51 -3.56
CA CYS A 13 -4.50 -12.95 -3.49
C CYS A 13 -3.33 -13.43 -4.36
N ALA A 14 -2.83 -14.63 -4.04
CA ALA A 14 -1.75 -15.28 -4.79
C ALA A 14 -2.15 -15.61 -6.24
N THR A 15 -3.44 -15.77 -6.53
CA THR A 15 -3.96 -15.90 -7.89
C THR A 15 -3.73 -14.62 -8.69
N GLU A 16 -4.04 -13.46 -8.10
CA GLU A 16 -3.82 -12.14 -8.72
C GLU A 16 -2.33 -11.86 -8.93
N GLN A 17 -1.48 -12.25 -7.96
CA GLN A 17 -0.03 -12.24 -8.16
C GLN A 17 0.35 -13.07 -9.40
N SER A 18 -0.12 -14.32 -9.49
CA SER A 18 0.21 -15.22 -10.60
C SER A 18 -0.22 -14.67 -11.97
N VAL A 19 -1.37 -13.98 -12.04
CA VAL A 19 -1.83 -13.30 -13.27
C VAL A 19 -0.87 -12.17 -13.66
N ILE A 20 -0.43 -11.37 -12.69
CA ILE A 20 0.55 -10.29 -12.92
C ILE A 20 1.90 -10.86 -13.35
N GLU A 21 2.40 -11.91 -12.68
CA GLU A 21 3.65 -12.57 -13.04
C GLU A 21 3.62 -13.10 -14.47
N ASN A 22 2.56 -13.81 -14.86
CA ASN A 22 2.40 -14.36 -16.20
C ASN A 22 2.38 -13.24 -17.26
N LYS A 23 1.71 -12.12 -16.97
CA LYS A 23 1.68 -10.97 -17.86
C LYS A 23 3.06 -10.33 -18.02
N LEU A 24 3.79 -10.13 -16.93
CA LEU A 24 5.12 -9.51 -16.95
C LEU A 24 6.16 -10.42 -17.62
N ARG A 25 6.13 -11.73 -17.36
CA ARG A 25 7.00 -12.72 -18.04
C ARG A 25 6.80 -12.76 -19.56
N SER A 26 5.60 -12.43 -20.04
CA SER A 26 5.31 -12.36 -21.48
C SER A 26 5.87 -11.11 -22.17
N MET A 27 6.35 -10.12 -21.41
CA MET A 27 6.89 -8.87 -21.95
C MET A 27 8.41 -8.96 -22.11
N LYS A 28 8.90 -8.77 -23.35
CA LYS A 28 10.35 -8.76 -23.66
C LYS A 28 11.12 -7.61 -23.00
N GLU A 29 10.40 -6.58 -22.58
CA GLU A 29 10.95 -5.36 -21.97
C GLU A 29 11.26 -5.55 -20.48
N VAL A 30 10.73 -6.59 -19.85
CA VAL A 30 10.88 -6.87 -18.41
C VAL A 30 12.02 -7.87 -18.22
N LEU A 31 13.06 -7.47 -17.49
CA LEU A 31 14.23 -8.29 -17.19
C LEU A 31 14.01 -9.08 -15.90
N HIS A 32 13.61 -8.37 -14.83
CA HIS A 32 13.36 -8.93 -13.51
C HIS A 32 12.19 -8.22 -12.84
N PHE A 33 11.46 -8.91 -11.99
CA PHE A 33 10.41 -8.31 -11.19
C PHE A 33 10.27 -9.01 -9.83
N SER A 34 9.88 -8.26 -8.81
CA SER A 34 9.50 -8.77 -7.50
C SER A 34 8.16 -8.20 -7.08
N ILE A 35 7.31 -9.05 -6.49
CA ILE A 35 5.97 -8.69 -6.06
C ILE A 35 5.88 -8.88 -4.54
N ASN A 36 5.45 -7.82 -3.86
CA ASN A 36 5.11 -7.85 -2.45
C ASN A 36 3.60 -7.65 -2.29
N LEU A 37 2.90 -8.74 -1.98
CA LEU A 37 1.44 -8.78 -1.75
C LEU A 37 1.00 -7.86 -0.61
N ILE A 38 1.72 -7.89 0.53
CA ILE A 38 1.35 -7.14 1.74
C ILE A 38 1.48 -5.63 1.48
N GLY A 39 2.56 -5.23 0.80
CA GLY A 39 2.81 -3.85 0.43
C GLY A 39 2.02 -3.38 -0.79
N GLN A 40 1.36 -4.29 -1.52
CA GLN A 40 0.82 -4.03 -2.86
C GLN A 40 1.86 -3.38 -3.79
N LYS A 41 3.13 -3.77 -3.64
CA LYS A 41 4.25 -3.21 -4.41
C LYS A 41 4.72 -4.21 -5.46
N LEU A 42 4.93 -3.73 -6.67
CA LEU A 42 5.60 -4.43 -7.75
C LEU A 42 6.84 -3.63 -8.12
N SER A 43 8.02 -4.19 -7.90
CA SER A 43 9.28 -3.65 -8.38
C SER A 43 9.61 -4.30 -9.71
N VAL A 44 9.80 -3.52 -10.77
CA VAL A 44 10.15 -4.03 -12.11
C VAL A 44 11.44 -3.40 -12.58
N GLU A 45 12.35 -4.24 -13.06
CA GLU A 45 13.50 -3.86 -13.86
C GLU A 45 13.16 -4.05 -15.34
N PHE A 46 13.22 -2.96 -16.11
CA PHE A 46 12.82 -2.98 -17.50
C PHE A 46 13.67 -2.07 -18.38
N GLU A 47 13.60 -2.32 -19.68
CA GLU A 47 14.14 -1.49 -20.74
C GLU A 47 12.99 -0.82 -21.52
N GLY A 48 13.02 0.50 -21.63
CA GLY A 48 12.02 1.29 -22.35
C GLY A 48 11.21 2.24 -21.45
N GLU A 49 9.92 2.42 -21.78
CA GLU A 49 9.04 3.37 -21.11
C GLU A 49 8.16 2.72 -20.03
N GLN A 50 8.14 3.35 -18.85
CA GLN A 50 7.30 2.96 -17.70
C GLN A 50 5.81 2.83 -18.04
N ARG A 51 5.34 3.65 -19.00
CA ARG A 51 3.93 3.72 -19.39
C ARG A 51 3.44 2.43 -20.04
N ARG A 52 4.32 1.65 -20.67
CA ARG A 52 3.98 0.34 -21.25
C ARG A 52 3.62 -0.68 -20.17
N ILE A 53 4.36 -0.68 -19.06
CA ILE A 53 4.08 -1.56 -17.90
C ILE A 53 2.74 -1.19 -17.26
N ILE A 54 2.49 0.10 -17.02
CA ILE A 54 1.21 0.57 -16.46
C ILE A 54 0.04 0.15 -17.36
N ASN A 55 0.16 0.35 -18.67
CA ASN A 55 -0.88 -0.05 -19.62
C ASN A 55 -1.07 -1.57 -19.68
N ALA A 56 0.02 -2.35 -19.56
CA ALA A 56 -0.05 -3.80 -19.53
C ALA A 56 -0.78 -4.30 -18.28
N LEU A 57 -0.51 -3.72 -17.10
CA LEU A 57 -1.20 -4.04 -15.85
C LEU A 57 -2.68 -3.59 -15.91
N LYS A 58 -2.95 -2.42 -16.49
CA LYS A 58 -4.34 -1.98 -16.71
C LYS A 58 -5.12 -2.92 -17.64
N SER A 59 -4.46 -3.52 -18.63
CA SER A 59 -5.09 -4.47 -19.55
C SER A 59 -5.54 -5.79 -18.91
N ILE A 60 -5.03 -6.11 -17.72
CA ILE A 60 -5.41 -7.26 -16.91
C ILE A 60 -6.22 -6.86 -15.66
N GLY A 61 -6.71 -5.61 -15.60
CA GLY A 61 -7.62 -5.14 -14.55
C GLY A 61 -6.95 -4.58 -13.30
N PHE A 62 -5.65 -4.33 -13.34
CA PHE A 62 -4.91 -3.76 -12.21
C PHE A 62 -4.53 -2.30 -12.46
N ASP A 63 -4.87 -1.42 -11.51
CA ASP A 63 -4.41 -0.04 -11.51
C ASP A 63 -3.04 0.05 -10.84
N ALA A 64 -2.01 0.28 -11.65
CA ALA A 64 -0.63 0.48 -11.20
C ALA A 64 -0.28 1.97 -11.17
N GLN A 65 0.13 2.48 -10.01
CA GLN A 65 0.55 3.86 -9.79
C GLN A 65 2.01 3.90 -9.36
N LEU A 66 2.79 4.91 -9.77
CA LEU A 66 4.16 5.05 -9.27
C LEU A 66 4.15 5.44 -7.78
N GLN A 67 5.03 4.82 -7.00
CA GLN A 67 5.13 5.03 -5.55
C GLN A 67 5.28 6.51 -5.15
N SER A 68 5.96 7.33 -5.96
CA SER A 68 6.12 8.78 -5.74
C SER A 68 4.83 9.61 -5.80
N SER A 69 3.69 9.01 -6.17
CA SER A 69 2.38 9.69 -6.29
C SER A 69 1.33 9.23 -5.27
N VAL A 70 1.68 8.28 -4.40
CA VAL A 70 0.70 7.58 -3.53
C VAL A 70 0.27 8.43 -2.33
N ASP A 71 1.11 9.34 -1.83
CA ASP A 71 0.83 10.08 -0.60
C ASP A 71 -0.22 11.20 -0.77
N ALA A 72 -0.41 11.73 -1.98
CA ALA A 72 -1.36 12.83 -2.24
C ALA A 72 -2.80 12.39 -2.59
N ARG A 73 -3.04 11.14 -3.06
CA ARG A 73 -4.39 10.64 -3.46
C ARG A 73 -5.06 9.71 -2.44
N SER A 74 -4.29 9.16 -1.50
CA SER A 74 -4.69 8.21 -0.45
C SER A 74 -5.93 8.62 0.36
N TRP A 75 -6.24 9.91 0.49
CA TRP A 75 -7.37 10.40 1.28
C TRP A 75 -8.70 10.48 0.52
N ARG A 76 -8.68 10.70 -0.80
CA ARG A 76 -9.91 10.97 -1.59
C ARG A 76 -10.60 9.69 -2.08
N GLU A 77 -9.84 8.61 -2.28
CA GLU A 77 -10.38 7.32 -2.77
C GLU A 77 -10.78 6.33 -1.65
N LYS A 78 -10.40 6.59 -0.38
CA LYS A 78 -10.84 5.80 0.79
C LYS A 78 -12.35 5.88 1.01
N ASN A 79 -12.95 7.03 0.72
CA ASN A 79 -14.38 7.22 0.87
C ASN A 79 -15.17 6.61 -0.29
N ALA A 80 -14.56 6.45 -1.47
CA ALA A 80 -15.29 5.97 -2.65
C ALA A 80 -15.76 4.52 -2.51
N SER A 81 -14.94 3.59 -2.01
CA SER A 81 -15.36 2.19 -1.80
C SER A 81 -16.42 2.07 -0.70
N LEU A 82 -16.25 2.81 0.41
CA LEU A 82 -17.25 2.92 1.47
C LEU A 82 -18.58 3.47 0.96
N LEU A 83 -18.56 4.52 0.14
CA LEU A 83 -19.76 5.13 -0.44
C LEU A 83 -20.45 4.17 -1.41
N ILE A 84 -19.71 3.44 -2.25
CA ILE A 84 -20.28 2.46 -3.19
C ILE A 84 -20.97 1.33 -2.43
N VAL A 85 -20.33 0.75 -1.40
CA VAL A 85 -20.92 -0.34 -0.60
C VAL A 85 -22.12 0.16 0.22
N SER A 86 -22.04 1.39 0.74
CA SER A 86 -23.16 2.00 1.48
C SER A 86 -24.34 2.26 0.54
N LEU A 87 -24.08 2.74 -0.67
CA LEU A 87 -25.10 2.98 -1.70
C LEU A 87 -25.75 1.67 -2.15
N SER A 88 -24.98 0.64 -2.49
CA SER A 88 -25.51 -0.65 -2.92
C SER A 88 -26.36 -1.31 -1.83
N SER A 89 -25.93 -1.20 -0.56
CA SER A 89 -26.68 -1.71 0.60
C SER A 89 -27.97 -0.92 0.85
N PHE A 90 -27.93 0.42 0.70
CA PHE A 90 -29.10 1.27 0.83
C PHE A 90 -30.14 0.98 -0.26
N THR A 91 -29.71 0.85 -1.52
CA THR A 91 -30.59 0.47 -2.62
C THR A 91 -31.22 -0.91 -2.41
N PHE A 92 -30.46 -1.89 -1.91
CA PHE A 92 -31.01 -3.20 -1.59
C PHE A 92 -32.07 -3.15 -0.49
N PHE A 93 -31.83 -2.36 0.56
CA PHE A 93 -32.79 -2.18 1.64
C PHE A 93 -34.10 -1.56 1.14
N ILE A 94 -34.02 -0.59 0.23
CA ILE A 94 -35.19 -0.03 -0.47
C ILE A 94 -35.89 -1.09 -1.31
N GLY A 95 -35.16 -1.91 -2.06
CA GLY A 95 -35.75 -2.99 -2.86
C GLY A 95 -36.44 -4.06 -2.01
N PHE A 96 -35.87 -4.39 -0.85
CA PHE A 96 -36.42 -5.36 0.08
C PHE A 96 -37.69 -4.86 0.77
N THR A 97 -37.68 -3.62 1.28
CA THR A 97 -38.84 -3.02 1.99
C THR A 97 -39.93 -2.55 1.03
N GLY A 98 -39.53 -2.09 -0.16
CA GLY A 98 -40.44 -1.62 -1.21
C GLY A 98 -41.07 -2.74 -2.05
N ALA A 99 -40.73 -4.01 -1.79
CA ALA A 99 -41.26 -5.15 -2.52
C ALA A 99 -42.79 -5.26 -2.47
N GLU A 100 -43.42 -4.74 -1.41
CA GLU A 100 -44.88 -4.73 -1.23
C GLU A 100 -45.54 -3.43 -1.71
N LEU A 101 -44.78 -2.33 -1.84
CA LEU A 101 -45.31 -1.01 -2.23
C LEU A 101 -45.16 -0.69 -3.72
N PHE A 102 -44.16 -1.26 -4.39
CA PHE A 102 -43.84 -0.94 -5.78
C PHE A 102 -44.21 -2.08 -6.74
N SER A 103 -44.39 -1.73 -8.02
CA SER A 103 -44.59 -2.73 -9.07
C SER A 103 -43.36 -3.64 -9.22
N SER A 104 -43.59 -4.90 -9.63
CA SER A 104 -42.53 -5.90 -9.79
C SER A 104 -41.37 -5.42 -10.67
N SER A 105 -41.65 -4.66 -11.74
CA SER A 105 -40.62 -4.11 -12.63
C SER A 105 -39.74 -3.05 -11.96
N ILE A 106 -40.31 -2.22 -11.08
CA ILE A 106 -39.55 -1.20 -10.34
C ILE A 106 -38.62 -1.87 -9.33
N VAL A 107 -39.11 -2.89 -8.62
CA VAL A 107 -38.32 -3.65 -7.64
C VAL A 107 -37.14 -4.36 -8.32
N GLN A 108 -37.36 -4.97 -9.49
CA GLN A 108 -36.29 -5.58 -10.29
C GLN A 108 -35.24 -4.55 -10.73
N ALA A 109 -35.67 -3.36 -11.17
CA ALA A 109 -34.74 -2.29 -11.55
C ALA A 109 -33.89 -1.81 -10.36
N ILE A 110 -34.47 -1.73 -9.16
CA ILE A 110 -33.77 -1.39 -7.92
C ILE A 110 -32.72 -2.46 -7.57
N PHE A 111 -33.08 -3.75 -7.64
CA PHE A 111 -32.11 -4.82 -7.40
C PHE A 111 -31.01 -4.86 -8.45
N LEU A 112 -31.34 -4.66 -9.72
CA LEU A 112 -30.35 -4.54 -10.79
C LEU A 112 -29.37 -3.40 -10.53
N PHE A 113 -29.85 -2.23 -10.08
CA PHE A 113 -28.98 -1.11 -9.72
C PHE A 113 -28.06 -1.44 -8.55
N SER A 114 -28.56 -2.13 -7.52
CA SER A 114 -27.76 -2.59 -6.39
C SER A 114 -26.67 -3.59 -6.84
N ILE A 115 -27.02 -4.54 -7.70
CA ILE A 115 -26.09 -5.53 -8.28
C ILE A 115 -24.99 -4.83 -9.10
N LEU A 116 -25.36 -3.89 -9.98
CA LEU A 116 -24.38 -3.19 -10.82
C LEU A 116 -23.43 -2.32 -10.00
N THR A 117 -23.95 -1.60 -9.00
CA THR A 117 -23.12 -0.72 -8.16
C THR A 117 -22.22 -1.52 -7.21
N GLY A 118 -22.74 -2.53 -6.52
CA GLY A 118 -21.97 -3.37 -5.61
C GLY A 118 -21.00 -4.32 -6.34
N GLY A 119 -21.40 -4.81 -7.52
CA GLY A 119 -20.66 -5.78 -8.31
C GLY A 119 -19.69 -5.19 -9.33
N TRP A 120 -19.67 -3.87 -9.55
CA TRP A 120 -18.87 -3.21 -10.60
C TRP A 120 -17.42 -3.70 -10.65
N LYS A 121 -16.73 -3.70 -9.51
CA LYS A 121 -15.33 -4.17 -9.41
C LYS A 121 -15.19 -5.65 -9.75
N VAL A 122 -16.14 -6.48 -9.30
CA VAL A 122 -16.16 -7.93 -9.54
C VAL A 122 -16.32 -8.22 -11.01
N TYR A 123 -17.26 -7.56 -11.69
CA TYR A 123 -17.52 -7.78 -13.11
C TYR A 123 -16.35 -7.34 -13.99
N VAL A 124 -15.73 -6.20 -13.68
CA VAL A 124 -14.51 -5.76 -14.39
C VAL A 124 -13.38 -6.78 -14.21
N LYS A 125 -13.12 -7.22 -12.96
CA LYS A 125 -12.09 -8.23 -12.69
C LYS A 125 -12.39 -9.56 -13.38
N ALA A 126 -13.63 -10.05 -13.28
CA ALA A 126 -14.07 -11.29 -13.93
C ALA A 126 -13.87 -11.25 -15.45
N PHE A 127 -14.19 -10.11 -16.09
CA PHE A 127 -13.98 -9.94 -17.53
C PHE A 127 -12.50 -10.03 -17.92
N HIS A 128 -11.60 -9.43 -17.14
CA HIS A 128 -10.16 -9.54 -17.36
C HIS A 128 -9.65 -10.96 -17.11
N SER A 129 -10.05 -11.59 -16.00
CA SER A 129 -9.67 -12.96 -15.65
C SER A 129 -10.08 -13.96 -16.74
N LEU A 130 -11.31 -13.84 -17.25
CA LEU A 130 -11.81 -14.65 -18.36
C LEU A 130 -10.99 -14.44 -19.65
N ARG A 131 -10.63 -13.20 -19.98
CA ARG A 131 -9.78 -12.89 -21.14
C ARG A 131 -8.38 -13.51 -21.01
N THR A 132 -7.85 -13.60 -19.79
CA THR A 132 -6.57 -14.24 -19.50
C THR A 132 -6.66 -15.76 -19.30
N ARG A 133 -7.85 -16.37 -19.49
CA ARG A 133 -8.13 -17.79 -19.20
C ARG A 133 -7.78 -18.21 -17.77
N SER A 134 -7.87 -17.28 -16.84
CA SER A 134 -7.74 -17.54 -15.40
C SER A 134 -9.14 -17.63 -14.81
N LEU A 135 -9.49 -18.78 -14.24
CA LEU A 135 -10.75 -18.95 -13.50
C LEU A 135 -10.47 -18.62 -12.03
N ASP A 136 -10.91 -17.44 -11.61
CA ASP A 136 -10.76 -16.95 -10.24
C ASP A 136 -12.12 -16.82 -9.53
N MET A 137 -12.09 -16.40 -8.27
CA MET A 137 -13.29 -16.15 -7.48
C MET A 137 -14.20 -15.10 -8.13
N ASN A 138 -13.65 -14.10 -8.84
CA ASN A 138 -14.44 -13.07 -9.51
C ASN A 138 -15.27 -13.66 -10.66
N VAL A 139 -14.69 -14.55 -11.47
CA VAL A 139 -15.40 -15.26 -12.55
C VAL A 139 -16.51 -16.12 -11.98
N LEU A 140 -16.23 -16.87 -10.91
CA LEU A 140 -17.25 -17.69 -10.23
C LEU A 140 -18.42 -16.83 -9.73
N MET A 141 -18.11 -15.70 -9.07
CA MET A 141 -19.12 -14.75 -8.58
C MET A 141 -19.93 -14.11 -9.72
N ALA A 142 -19.30 -13.77 -10.84
CA ALA A 142 -19.98 -13.22 -12.00
C ALA A 142 -20.96 -14.23 -12.64
N ILE A 143 -20.54 -15.49 -12.80
CA ILE A 143 -21.39 -16.55 -13.34
C ILE A 143 -22.57 -16.83 -12.40
N ALA A 144 -22.32 -16.94 -11.08
CA ALA A 144 -23.37 -17.19 -10.10
C ALA A 144 -24.45 -16.09 -10.11
N THR A 145 -24.03 -14.83 -10.18
CA THR A 145 -24.95 -13.69 -10.15
C THR A 145 -25.73 -13.54 -11.45
N LEU A 146 -25.10 -13.78 -12.61
CA LEU A 146 -25.80 -13.86 -13.90
C LEU A 146 -26.78 -15.04 -13.94
N GLY A 147 -26.41 -16.19 -13.37
CA GLY A 147 -27.29 -17.36 -13.27
C GLY A 147 -28.53 -17.08 -12.42
N ALA A 148 -28.35 -16.45 -11.25
CA ALA A 148 -29.47 -16.04 -10.39
C ALA A 148 -30.40 -15.04 -11.10
N ILE A 149 -29.84 -14.07 -11.83
CA ILE A 149 -30.64 -13.13 -12.65
C ILE A 149 -31.43 -13.88 -13.74
N ALA A 150 -30.80 -14.84 -14.43
CA ALA A 150 -31.45 -15.63 -15.47
C ALA A 150 -32.60 -16.51 -14.92
N LEU A 151 -32.52 -16.93 -13.66
CA LEU A 151 -33.57 -17.67 -12.96
C LEU A 151 -34.67 -16.76 -12.38
N GLY A 152 -34.52 -15.43 -12.46
CA GLY A 152 -35.46 -14.46 -11.87
C GLY A 152 -35.25 -14.21 -10.37
N GLU A 153 -34.19 -14.75 -9.78
CA GLU A 153 -33.83 -14.61 -8.36
C GLU A 153 -32.99 -13.34 -8.12
N TRP A 154 -33.59 -12.18 -8.43
CA TRP A 154 -32.91 -10.87 -8.38
C TRP A 154 -32.47 -10.48 -6.96
N LYS A 155 -33.27 -10.84 -5.96
CA LYS A 155 -33.02 -10.51 -4.55
C LYS A 155 -31.82 -11.30 -4.02
N GLU A 156 -31.72 -12.57 -4.39
CA GLU A 156 -30.66 -13.50 -4.05
C GLU A 156 -29.35 -13.05 -4.72
N ALA A 157 -29.40 -12.68 -6.00
CA ALA A 157 -28.26 -12.12 -6.72
C ALA A 157 -27.72 -10.84 -6.05
N ALA A 158 -28.61 -9.92 -5.67
CA ALA A 158 -28.25 -8.69 -4.99
C ALA A 158 -27.65 -8.95 -3.59
N ALA A 159 -28.26 -9.85 -2.82
CA ALA A 159 -27.77 -10.20 -1.49
C ALA A 159 -26.33 -10.76 -1.53
N VAL A 160 -26.05 -11.69 -2.45
CA VAL A 160 -24.71 -12.29 -2.61
C VAL A 160 -23.68 -11.24 -3.01
N ILE A 161 -24.00 -10.35 -3.96
CA ILE A 161 -23.09 -9.26 -4.37
C ILE A 161 -22.77 -8.31 -3.22
N ILE A 162 -23.76 -7.94 -2.40
CA ILE A 162 -23.56 -7.00 -1.30
C ILE A 162 -22.69 -7.62 -0.21
N LEU A 163 -22.96 -8.88 0.16
CA LEU A 163 -22.15 -9.60 1.14
C LEU A 163 -20.70 -9.71 0.67
N TYR A 164 -20.48 -9.98 -0.62
CA TYR A 164 -19.15 -10.03 -1.19
C TYR A 164 -18.47 -8.65 -1.22
N ALA A 165 -19.19 -7.60 -1.62
CA ALA A 165 -18.68 -6.24 -1.61
C ALA A 165 -18.30 -5.77 -0.18
N PHE A 166 -19.07 -6.19 0.82
CA PHE A 166 -18.77 -5.96 2.23
C PHE A 166 -17.52 -6.72 2.69
N ALA A 167 -17.36 -7.99 2.28
CA ALA A 167 -16.16 -8.77 2.57
C ALA A 167 -14.90 -8.10 1.99
N LEU A 168 -14.94 -7.66 0.73
CA LEU A 168 -13.86 -6.92 0.08
C LEU A 168 -13.52 -5.62 0.82
N LEU A 169 -14.54 -4.92 1.33
CA LEU A 169 -14.34 -3.69 2.12
C LEU A 169 -13.65 -3.98 3.45
N LEU A 170 -14.05 -5.04 4.15
CA LEU A 170 -13.40 -5.46 5.39
C LEU A 170 -11.95 -5.87 5.15
N GLU A 171 -11.68 -6.57 4.06
CA GLU A 171 -10.34 -6.96 3.64
C GLU A 171 -9.44 -5.75 3.37
N GLU A 172 -9.90 -4.79 2.55
CA GLU A 172 -9.18 -3.54 2.27
C GLU A 172 -8.86 -2.79 3.57
N LYS A 173 -9.82 -2.73 4.49
CA LYS A 173 -9.66 -2.06 5.79
C LYS A 173 -8.70 -2.81 6.71
N SER A 174 -8.69 -4.14 6.69
CA SER A 174 -7.79 -4.97 7.49
C SER A 174 -6.34 -4.80 7.05
N LEU A 175 -6.08 -4.93 5.74
CA LEU A 175 -4.75 -4.72 5.17
C LEU A 175 -4.23 -3.30 5.43
N GLN A 176 -5.09 -2.29 5.29
CA GLN A 176 -4.72 -0.92 5.60
C GLN A 176 -4.38 -0.72 7.08
N ARG A 177 -5.12 -1.35 8.00
CA ARG A 177 -4.82 -1.30 9.44
C ARG A 177 -3.46 -1.93 9.74
N THR A 178 -3.17 -3.10 9.17
CA THR A 178 -1.87 -3.76 9.33
C THR A 178 -0.74 -2.89 8.81
N ARG A 179 -0.91 -2.30 7.61
CA ARG A 179 0.06 -1.36 7.06
C ARG A 179 0.28 -0.14 7.94
N ASN A 180 -0.81 0.48 8.41
CA ASN A 180 -0.73 1.64 9.29
C ASN A 180 -0.05 1.30 10.62
N ALA A 181 -0.28 0.10 11.17
CA ALA A 181 0.38 -0.35 12.39
C ALA A 181 1.90 -0.50 12.17
N ILE A 182 2.31 -1.14 11.08
CA ILE A 182 3.73 -1.24 10.68
C ILE A 182 4.33 0.16 10.49
N GLN A 183 3.64 1.05 9.78
CA GLN A 183 4.07 2.44 9.60
C GLN A 183 4.14 3.22 10.91
N SER A 184 3.20 3.01 11.85
CA SER A 184 3.20 3.72 13.13
C SER A 184 4.34 3.32 14.05
N LEU A 185 4.86 2.10 13.92
CA LEU A 185 6.10 1.66 14.56
C LEU A 185 7.34 2.33 13.93
N LEU A 186 7.21 2.88 12.72
CA LEU A 186 8.28 3.55 11.96
C LEU A 186 8.22 5.09 12.05
N HIS A 187 7.05 5.67 12.33
CA HIS A 187 6.81 7.12 12.38
C HIS A 187 7.07 7.73 13.77
N GLN A 188 8.23 7.47 14.35
CA GLN A 188 8.81 8.39 15.33
C GLN A 188 9.86 9.34 14.70
N SER A 189 10.22 9.16 13.43
CA SER A 189 11.11 10.10 12.75
C SER A 189 10.40 11.41 12.36
N PRO A 190 10.98 12.59 12.66
CA PRO A 190 10.43 13.90 12.30
C PRO A 190 10.17 14.06 10.79
N GLN A 191 9.12 14.81 10.42
CA GLN A 191 8.85 15.17 9.01
C GLN A 191 9.68 16.36 8.52
N SER A 192 10.23 17.16 9.43
CA SER A 192 11.16 18.25 9.14
C SER A 192 12.36 18.23 10.08
N ALA A 193 13.46 18.84 9.65
CA ALA A 193 14.67 19.00 10.44
C ALA A 193 15.22 20.43 10.30
N ASN A 194 15.97 20.85 11.30
CA ASN A 194 16.66 22.14 11.28
C ASN A 194 18.02 21.96 10.62
N ARG A 195 18.15 22.41 9.37
CA ARG A 195 19.42 22.40 8.63
C ARG A 195 20.16 23.70 8.89
N ILE A 196 21.46 23.60 9.16
CA ILE A 196 22.37 24.75 9.21
C ILE A 196 22.96 24.92 7.81
N SER A 197 22.65 26.05 7.16
CA SER A 197 23.27 26.45 5.90
C SER A 197 23.75 27.90 6.00
N ASN A 198 25.01 28.17 5.64
CA ASN A 198 25.62 29.50 5.75
C ASN A 198 25.46 30.16 7.14
N ASN A 199 25.55 29.37 8.21
CA ASN A 199 25.36 29.82 9.60
C ASN A 199 23.93 30.28 9.95
N ILE A 200 22.96 29.99 9.09
CA ILE A 200 21.53 30.26 9.29
C ILE A 200 20.81 28.92 9.50
N GLU A 201 19.90 28.89 10.47
CA GLU A 201 19.04 27.74 10.72
C GLU A 201 17.79 27.83 9.83
N GLU A 202 17.55 26.78 9.05
CA GLU A 202 16.38 26.65 8.19
C GLU A 202 15.64 25.35 8.54
N ASN A 203 14.34 25.47 8.86
CA ASN A 203 13.50 24.28 8.99
C ASN A 203 13.10 23.79 7.60
N VAL A 204 13.57 22.59 7.24
CA VAL A 204 13.35 21.99 5.92
C VAL A 204 12.69 20.61 6.06
N PRO A 205 11.80 20.21 5.12
CA PRO A 205 11.32 18.85 5.04
C PRO A 205 12.49 17.86 4.94
N VAL A 206 12.42 16.73 5.63
CA VAL A 206 13.52 15.73 5.64
C VAL A 206 13.84 15.20 4.24
N GLU A 207 12.83 15.16 3.37
CA GLU A 207 12.94 14.78 1.95
C GLU A 207 13.86 15.68 1.12
N ASN A 208 14.07 16.93 1.55
CA ASN A 208 14.90 17.92 0.85
C ASN A 208 16.34 18.00 1.39
N ILE A 209 16.69 17.15 2.36
CA ILE A 209 18.01 17.11 2.98
C ILE A 209 18.93 16.21 2.15
N HIS A 210 20.17 16.65 1.94
CA HIS A 210 21.15 15.92 1.16
C HIS A 210 22.27 15.35 2.04
N VAL A 211 22.96 14.31 1.55
CA VAL A 211 24.17 13.80 2.20
C VAL A 211 25.20 14.93 2.30
N GLY A 212 25.78 15.10 3.49
CA GLY A 212 26.71 16.19 3.81
C GLY A 212 26.06 17.40 4.46
N ASP A 213 24.73 17.57 4.40
CA ASP A 213 24.04 18.65 5.12
C ASP A 213 24.27 18.54 6.62
N ILE A 214 24.37 19.69 7.30
CA ILE A 214 24.51 19.75 8.76
C ILE A 214 23.14 20.01 9.38
N LEU A 215 22.72 19.14 10.31
CA LEU A 215 21.46 19.28 11.03
C LEU A 215 21.71 19.61 12.49
N LEU A 216 20.97 20.58 13.02
CA LEU A 216 20.93 20.91 14.43
C LEU A 216 19.86 20.08 15.13
N ILE A 217 20.28 19.26 16.09
CA ILE A 217 19.43 18.42 16.91
C ILE A 217 19.48 18.95 18.35
N ARG A 218 18.36 19.49 18.84
CA ARG A 218 18.25 20.01 20.20
C ARG A 218 18.02 18.87 21.22
N PRO A 219 18.29 19.10 22.51
CA PRO A 219 17.89 18.17 23.57
C PRO A 219 16.38 17.88 23.51
N GLY A 220 16.01 16.61 23.58
CA GLY A 220 14.62 16.14 23.48
C GLY A 220 14.12 15.92 22.04
N GLU A 221 14.91 16.25 21.02
CA GLU A 221 14.55 15.99 19.62
C GLU A 221 14.98 14.59 19.17
N ILE A 222 14.20 14.03 18.25
CA ILE A 222 14.51 12.76 17.60
C ILE A 222 15.43 13.05 16.41
N ILE A 223 16.49 12.25 16.28
CA ILE A 223 17.44 12.35 15.18
C ILE A 223 16.71 11.93 13.88
N PRO A 224 16.61 12.81 12.86
CA PRO A 224 15.79 12.54 11.68
C PRO A 224 16.48 11.63 10.66
N LEU A 225 17.82 11.69 10.57
CA LEU A 225 18.63 10.98 9.57
C LEU A 225 19.90 10.39 10.19
N ASP A 226 20.41 9.32 9.58
CA ASP A 226 21.68 8.71 9.97
C ASP A 226 22.84 9.68 9.67
N GLY A 227 23.71 9.88 10.64
CA GLY A 227 24.75 10.91 10.54
C GLY A 227 25.95 10.65 11.44
N ILE A 228 26.91 11.55 11.35
CA ILE A 228 28.08 11.60 12.23
C ILE A 228 28.04 12.93 12.98
N VAL A 229 28.33 12.92 14.28
CA VAL A 229 28.42 14.15 15.07
C VAL A 229 29.56 15.02 14.53
N HIS A 230 29.18 16.17 13.97
CA HIS A 230 30.10 17.20 13.51
C HIS A 230 30.55 18.08 14.68
N ARG A 231 29.62 18.43 15.58
CA ARG A 231 29.88 19.28 16.74
C ARG A 231 28.90 18.99 17.88
N GLY A 232 29.35 19.21 19.11
CA GLY A 232 28.56 18.98 20.32
C GLY A 232 28.84 17.63 20.98
N GLU A 233 28.25 17.46 22.15
CA GLU A 233 28.32 16.24 22.96
C GLU A 233 26.99 16.04 23.67
N SER A 234 26.46 14.82 23.64
CA SER A 234 25.18 14.49 24.23
C SER A 234 25.07 12.99 24.51
N THR A 235 24.15 12.61 25.39
CA THR A 235 23.68 11.23 25.52
C THR A 235 22.52 10.99 24.56
N VAL A 236 22.57 9.91 23.79
CA VAL A 236 21.56 9.53 22.81
C VAL A 236 20.94 8.19 23.23
N ASN A 237 19.61 8.17 23.35
CA ASN A 237 18.88 6.94 23.57
C ASN A 237 18.61 6.23 22.24
N GLN A 238 19.19 5.05 22.07
CA GLN A 238 19.10 4.23 20.86
C GLN A 238 18.19 3.01 21.05
N SER A 239 17.40 2.95 22.14
CA SER A 239 16.58 1.77 22.49
C SER A 239 15.59 1.37 21.41
N ALA A 240 15.08 2.33 20.63
CA ALA A 240 14.19 2.08 19.50
C ALA A 240 14.85 1.25 18.38
N ILE A 241 16.19 1.22 18.33
CA ILE A 241 16.97 0.59 17.26
C ILE A 241 17.75 -0.61 17.78
N THR A 242 18.49 -0.43 18.87
CA THR A 242 19.37 -1.47 19.42
C THR A 242 18.66 -2.35 20.46
N GLY A 243 17.52 -1.91 20.99
CA GLY A 243 16.85 -2.56 22.12
C GLY A 243 17.56 -2.36 23.46
N GLU A 244 18.67 -1.62 23.50
CA GLU A 244 19.40 -1.33 24.73
C GLU A 244 18.82 -0.09 25.43
N SER A 245 18.42 -0.25 26.70
CA SER A 245 17.76 0.82 27.46
C SER A 245 18.71 1.91 27.99
N LEU A 246 20.02 1.69 27.94
CA LEU A 246 21.00 2.64 28.46
C LEU A 246 21.38 3.66 27.37
N PRO A 247 21.24 4.97 27.61
CA PRO A 247 21.69 5.99 26.68
C PRO A 247 23.21 5.91 26.45
N VAL A 248 23.62 6.07 25.20
CA VAL A 248 25.03 6.03 24.79
C VAL A 248 25.57 7.45 24.64
N GLU A 249 26.75 7.71 25.17
CA GLU A 249 27.43 9.00 24.97
C GLU A 249 27.88 9.16 23.52
N LYS A 250 27.61 10.33 22.95
CA LYS A 250 27.93 10.70 21.57
C LYS A 250 28.71 12.00 21.54
N SER A 251 29.92 11.92 21.03
CA SER A 251 30.86 13.03 20.85
C SER A 251 31.29 13.12 19.37
N ILE A 252 32.10 14.13 19.03
CA ILE A 252 32.55 14.41 17.66
C ILE A 252 33.11 13.15 16.97
N ASN A 253 32.79 12.99 15.67
CA ASN A 253 33.14 11.86 14.82
C ASN A 253 32.48 10.52 15.17
N GLN A 254 31.50 10.49 16.08
CA GLN A 254 30.73 9.28 16.36
C GLN A 254 29.43 9.21 15.57
N GLN A 255 29.03 8.00 15.19
CA GLN A 255 27.81 7.77 14.42
C GLN A 255 26.56 7.85 15.29
N VAL A 256 25.52 8.49 14.75
CA VAL A 256 24.17 8.55 15.30
C VAL A 256 23.17 8.00 14.28
N PHE A 257 22.08 7.45 14.79
CA PHE A 257 21.10 6.75 13.97
C PHE A 257 19.75 7.47 13.99
N ALA A 258 19.09 7.50 12.84
CA ALA A 258 17.73 8.01 12.68
C ALA A 258 16.76 7.29 13.61
N GLY A 259 15.86 8.03 14.25
CA GLY A 259 14.90 7.51 15.23
C GLY A 259 15.43 7.46 16.67
N SER A 260 16.73 7.75 16.89
CA SER A 260 17.28 7.87 18.24
C SER A 260 16.88 9.20 18.90
N LEU A 261 16.68 9.21 20.21
CA LEU A 261 16.33 10.42 20.96
C LEU A 261 17.58 11.10 21.53
N ASN A 262 17.79 12.37 21.17
CA ASN A 262 18.83 13.19 21.77
C ASN A 262 18.38 13.66 23.17
N MET A 263 19.21 13.52 24.21
CA MET A 263 18.74 13.77 25.59
C MET A 263 19.24 15.09 26.21
N ARG A 264 20.56 15.29 26.35
CA ARG A 264 21.10 16.31 27.26
C ARG A 264 21.75 17.51 26.58
N GLY A 265 22.43 17.32 25.45
CA GLY A 265 23.16 18.38 24.75
C GLY A 265 22.70 18.55 23.31
N ALA A 266 22.94 19.72 22.73
CA ALA A 266 22.70 19.94 21.31
C ALA A 266 23.79 19.26 20.47
N LEU A 267 23.38 18.62 19.37
CA LEU A 267 24.29 17.99 18.42
C LEU A 267 24.12 18.65 17.06
N GLU A 268 25.22 18.99 16.42
CA GLU A 268 25.27 19.26 14.98
C GLU A 268 25.75 17.98 14.31
N ILE A 269 24.94 17.40 13.43
CA ILE A 269 25.24 16.13 12.77
C ILE A 269 25.39 16.36 11.27
N SER A 270 26.41 15.75 10.65
CA SER A 270 26.54 15.69 9.20
C SER A 270 25.82 14.45 8.68
N VAL A 271 24.89 14.64 7.75
CA VAL A 271 24.06 13.56 7.18
C VAL A 271 24.94 12.62 6.37
N THR A 272 24.87 11.32 6.66
CA THR A 272 25.62 10.29 5.93
C THR A 272 24.74 9.50 4.97
N HIS A 273 23.47 9.27 5.34
CA HIS A 273 22.50 8.51 4.54
C HIS A 273 21.16 9.23 4.49
N LEU A 274 20.47 9.13 3.35
CA LEU A 274 19.13 9.67 3.16
C LEU A 274 18.07 8.76 3.79
N VAL A 275 16.83 9.24 3.90
CA VAL A 275 15.69 8.48 4.45
C VAL A 275 15.58 7.09 3.83
N THR A 276 15.77 6.99 2.51
CA THR A 276 15.67 5.76 1.72
C THR A 276 16.80 4.77 1.96
N ASP A 277 17.96 5.25 2.42
CA ASP A 277 19.17 4.44 2.62
C ASP A 277 19.48 4.19 4.10
N SER A 278 18.66 4.75 4.99
CA SER A 278 18.77 4.57 6.44
C SER A 278 18.70 3.11 6.85
N LEU A 279 19.30 2.77 7.99
CA LEU A 279 19.21 1.42 8.55
C LEU A 279 17.75 0.95 8.71
N HIS A 280 16.85 1.86 9.06
CA HIS A 280 15.41 1.58 9.15
C HIS A 280 14.81 1.18 7.80
N ALA A 281 15.12 1.91 6.73
CA ALA A 281 14.66 1.58 5.38
C ALA A 281 15.17 0.20 4.93
N LYS A 282 16.43 -0.13 5.27
CA LYS A 282 17.01 -1.45 4.99
C LYS A 282 16.34 -2.57 5.77
N ILE A 283 16.04 -2.37 7.05
CA ILE A 283 15.30 -3.37 7.86
C ILE A 283 13.89 -3.56 7.29
N LEU A 284 13.19 -2.48 6.93
CA LEU A 284 11.88 -2.55 6.30
C LEU A 284 11.94 -3.35 5.00
N GLN A 285 12.90 -3.03 4.13
CA GLN A 285 13.10 -3.75 2.88
C GLN A 285 13.39 -5.23 3.13
N LYS A 286 14.22 -5.57 4.13
CA LYS A 286 14.54 -6.95 4.51
C LYS A 286 13.34 -7.71 5.07
N ILE A 287 12.50 -7.08 5.89
CA ILE A 287 11.26 -7.68 6.40
C ILE A 287 10.26 -7.87 5.26
N GLU A 288 10.13 -6.87 4.38
CA GLU A 288 9.30 -6.94 3.18
C GLU A 288 9.77 -8.07 2.24
N GLU A 289 11.07 -8.23 2.05
CA GLU A 289 11.69 -9.33 1.27
C GLU A 289 11.41 -10.70 1.93
N ALA A 290 11.66 -10.84 3.23
CA ALA A 290 11.48 -12.11 3.94
C ALA A 290 10.01 -12.56 4.04
N GLN A 291 9.06 -11.63 4.12
CA GLN A 291 7.62 -11.95 4.09
C GLN A 291 7.12 -12.27 2.68
N SER A 292 7.86 -11.89 1.63
CA SER A 292 7.53 -12.23 0.24
C SER A 292 8.00 -13.65 -0.16
N GLU A 293 8.88 -14.27 0.63
CA GLU A 293 9.23 -15.69 0.47
C GLU A 293 8.09 -16.59 0.96
N LYS A 294 7.52 -17.37 0.04
CA LYS A 294 6.36 -18.24 0.30
C LYS A 294 6.67 -19.29 1.35
N ALA A 295 5.74 -19.51 2.28
CA ALA A 295 5.74 -20.72 3.11
C ALA A 295 5.40 -21.96 2.24
N PRO A 296 6.15 -23.08 2.36
CA PRO A 296 5.93 -24.28 1.55
C PRO A 296 4.50 -24.85 1.64
N SER A 297 3.80 -24.62 2.75
CA SER A 297 2.43 -25.10 2.99
C SER A 297 1.38 -24.42 2.11
N GLN A 298 1.58 -23.17 1.68
CA GLN A 298 0.64 -22.47 0.80
C GLN A 298 0.65 -23.01 -0.64
N GLN A 299 1.77 -23.56 -1.11
CA GLN A 299 1.86 -24.12 -2.48
C GLN A 299 1.06 -25.42 -2.66
N PHE A 300 0.69 -26.10 -1.57
CA PHE A 300 0.01 -27.40 -1.62
C PHE A 300 -1.52 -27.28 -1.79
N VAL A 301 -2.13 -26.19 -1.32
CA VAL A 301 -3.60 -26.00 -1.37
C VAL A 301 -4.06 -25.36 -2.69
N GLU A 302 -3.14 -24.72 -3.44
CA GLU A 302 -3.45 -24.03 -4.70
C GLU A 302 -3.25 -24.89 -5.97
N ARG A 303 -2.88 -26.17 -5.85
CA ARG A 303 -2.75 -27.10 -6.98
C ARG A 303 -4.04 -27.85 -7.29
#